data_AF-A0A3M1YN64-F1
#
_entry.id   AF-A0A3M1YN64-F1
#
_cell.length_a   1.000
_cell.length_b   1.000
_cell.length_c   1.000
_cell.angle_alpha   90.00
_cell.angle_beta   90.00
_cell.angle_gamma   90.00
#
_symmetry.space_group_name_H-M   'P 1'
#
loop_
_entity.id
_entity.type
_entity.pdbx_description
1 polymer ?
#
loop_
_entity_poly.entity_id
_entity_poly.type
_entity_poly.pdbx_seq_one_letter_code
_entity_poly.pdbx_strand_id
1 'polypeptide(L)'
;MIFRLIFILGIIVFLGGGEAAAQGPYPPPAGQPGTTAMYKDSSDFIAWAVTCSVSRGWMDIADTALGKVSYGTSSYATGKADNSVVSLGDGGTAVLTFNGYLYNGPGPDFAVFENSFSDDFLELAFVEVSSDQINYIRFPAVSLTQDTLQTGTFGTLDATNIHNLAGKYRAGYGTPFDLDDLKDSANINVDSIVSIRIIDVIGSVNPAYASFDSQGHIVNDPYPT
;
A
#
# COMPACT_ATOMS: atom_id res chain seq x y z
N MET A 1 34.55 1.33 -68.08
CA MET A 1 33.23 1.56 -67.45
C MET A 1 32.99 0.40 -66.49
N ILE A 2 33.43 0.53 -65.24
CA ILE A 2 33.41 -0.52 -64.22
C ILE A 2 32.31 -0.13 -63.23
N PHE A 3 31.19 -0.84 -63.23
CA PHE A 3 30.16 -0.69 -62.22
C PHE A 3 30.63 -1.42 -60.95
N ARG A 4 30.93 -0.64 -59.89
CA ARG A 4 31.09 -1.18 -58.53
C ARG A 4 29.78 -0.93 -57.78
N LEU A 5 29.04 -2.02 -57.57
CA LEU A 5 27.84 -2.05 -56.74
C LEU A 5 28.31 -2.08 -55.28
N ILE A 6 28.08 -1.01 -54.52
CA ILE A 6 28.33 -0.96 -53.08
C ILE A 6 26.98 -1.00 -52.38
N PHE A 7 26.62 -2.16 -51.83
CA PHE A 7 25.56 -2.31 -50.84
C PHE A 7 26.11 -1.79 -49.51
N ILE A 8 25.64 -0.62 -49.03
CA ILE A 8 25.85 -0.23 -47.64
C ILE A 8 24.62 -0.67 -46.86
N LEU A 9 24.86 -1.71 -46.08
CA LEU A 9 24.04 -2.31 -45.04
C LEU A 9 23.34 -1.24 -44.21
N GLY A 10 22.01 -1.23 -44.23
CA GLY A 10 21.22 -0.44 -43.28
C GLY A 10 21.50 -0.94 -41.87
N ILE A 11 22.16 -0.12 -41.06
CA ILE A 11 22.26 -0.34 -39.63
C ILE A 11 20.85 -0.07 -39.07
N ILE A 12 20.06 -1.12 -38.91
CA ILE A 12 18.95 -1.12 -37.97
C ILE A 12 19.62 -1.09 -36.60
N VAL A 13 19.71 0.10 -36.01
CA VAL A 13 19.92 0.22 -34.57
C VAL A 13 18.65 -0.35 -33.94
N PHE A 14 18.68 -1.63 -33.57
CA PHE A 14 17.81 -2.13 -32.52
C PHE A 14 18.20 -1.36 -31.27
N LEU A 15 17.51 -0.25 -31.02
CA LEU A 15 17.37 0.26 -29.67
C LEU A 15 16.62 -0.84 -28.92
N GLY A 16 17.38 -1.75 -28.32
CA GLY A 16 16.87 -2.66 -27.30
C GLY A 16 16.36 -1.81 -26.15
N GLY A 17 15.09 -1.42 -26.22
CA GLY A 17 14.31 -0.99 -25.08
C GLY A 17 14.12 -2.21 -24.19
N GLY A 18 15.11 -2.46 -23.33
CA GLY A 18 15.05 -3.45 -22.29
C GLY A 18 14.04 -3.01 -21.23
N GLU A 19 13.04 -3.88 -21.05
CA GLU A 19 12.16 -4.05 -19.89
C GLU A 19 11.07 -2.99 -19.67
N ALA A 20 10.03 -3.08 -20.50
CA ALA A 20 8.69 -2.71 -20.07
C ALA A 20 8.13 -3.80 -19.15
N ALA A 21 8.31 -3.65 -17.84
CA ALA A 21 7.62 -4.46 -16.83
C ALA A 21 7.14 -3.56 -15.67
N ALA A 22 6.18 -2.71 -16.03
CA ALA A 22 5.31 -1.93 -15.15
C ALA A 22 4.10 -1.58 -16.04
N GLN A 23 3.03 -2.38 -16.00
CA GLN A 23 1.91 -2.26 -16.94
C GLN A 23 0.66 -1.61 -16.35
N GLY A 24 0.63 -1.37 -15.04
CA GLY A 24 -0.45 -0.67 -14.38
C GLY A 24 -0.29 0.85 -14.41
N PRO A 25 -1.37 1.61 -14.15
CA PRO A 25 -1.37 3.07 -14.22
C PRO A 25 -0.71 3.75 -13.01
N TYR A 26 -0.32 2.99 -11.98
CA TYR A 26 0.17 3.52 -10.70
C TYR A 26 1.69 3.39 -10.55
N PRO A 27 2.30 4.16 -9.62
CA PRO A 27 3.75 4.18 -9.46
C PRO A 27 4.37 2.78 -9.25
N PRO A 28 5.54 2.50 -9.86
CA PRO A 28 6.21 1.20 -9.77
C PRO A 28 6.89 0.97 -8.42
N PRO A 29 7.45 -0.24 -8.18
CA PRO A 29 8.16 -0.58 -6.95
C PRO A 29 9.30 0.36 -6.57
N ALA A 30 9.75 0.26 -5.32
CA ALA A 30 10.80 1.12 -4.77
C ALA A 30 12.12 0.96 -5.54
N GLY A 31 12.73 2.10 -5.91
CA GLY A 31 13.98 2.14 -6.68
C GLY A 31 13.80 2.10 -8.20
N GLN A 32 12.56 2.01 -8.71
CA GLN A 32 12.27 2.12 -10.14
C GLN A 32 11.95 3.57 -10.55
N PRO A 33 12.27 4.00 -11.78
CA PRO A 33 11.90 5.32 -12.28
C PRO A 33 10.40 5.59 -12.17
N GLY A 34 10.01 6.72 -11.58
CA GLY A 34 8.61 7.09 -11.38
C GLY A 34 7.96 6.52 -10.12
N THR A 35 8.69 5.78 -9.28
CA THR A 35 8.19 5.36 -7.96
C THR A 35 7.88 6.55 -7.07
N THR A 36 6.89 6.39 -6.19
CA THR A 36 6.57 7.34 -5.12
C THR A 36 6.94 6.79 -3.74
N ALA A 37 7.58 5.61 -3.67
CA ALA A 37 7.98 4.98 -2.42
C ALA A 37 8.89 5.91 -1.58
N MET A 38 8.53 6.12 -0.31
CA MET A 38 9.29 7.00 0.58
C MET A 38 10.19 6.20 1.51
N TYR A 39 11.51 6.40 1.44
CA TYR A 39 12.45 5.70 2.31
C TYR A 39 12.31 6.16 3.77
N LYS A 40 12.27 5.24 4.73
CA LYS A 40 12.06 5.51 6.16
C LYS A 40 13.00 6.53 6.81
N ASP A 41 14.17 6.75 6.21
CA ASP A 41 15.17 7.73 6.68
C ASP A 41 15.15 9.04 5.88
N SER A 42 14.14 9.26 5.02
CA SER A 42 13.96 10.54 4.33
C SER A 42 13.84 11.68 5.34
N SER A 43 14.45 12.82 5.02
CA SER A 43 14.31 14.05 5.79
C SER A 43 12.90 14.65 5.74
N ASP A 44 12.05 14.17 4.85
CA ASP A 44 10.65 14.62 4.75
C ASP A 44 9.82 14.17 5.95
N PHE A 45 10.24 13.09 6.63
CA PHE A 45 9.59 12.62 7.86
C PHE A 45 10.08 13.43 9.07
N ILE A 46 9.23 14.36 9.50
CA ILE A 46 9.51 15.23 10.67
C ILE A 46 8.87 14.73 11.98
N ALA A 47 7.95 13.78 11.91
CA ALA A 47 7.22 13.23 13.05
C ALA A 47 6.77 11.79 12.78
N TRP A 48 6.38 11.09 13.85
CA TRP A 48 5.90 9.71 13.81
C TRP A 48 4.71 9.55 14.75
N ALA A 49 3.90 8.50 14.55
CA ALA A 49 2.80 8.17 15.45
C ALA A 49 3.33 7.95 16.87
N VAL A 50 2.57 8.42 17.87
CA VAL A 50 2.95 8.39 19.29
C VAL A 50 2.12 7.42 20.12
N THR A 51 0.91 7.10 19.68
CA THR A 51 0.12 6.01 20.27
C THR A 51 -0.52 5.17 19.18
N CYS A 52 -0.78 3.90 19.52
CA CYS A 52 -1.51 2.99 18.68
C CYS A 52 -2.42 2.10 19.55
N SER A 53 -3.66 1.91 19.09
CA SER A 53 -4.62 0.95 19.62
C SER A 53 -4.94 -0.08 18.55
N VAL A 54 -4.78 -1.36 18.86
CA VAL A 54 -4.96 -2.47 17.90
C VAL A 54 -6.18 -3.30 18.28
N SER A 55 -7.03 -3.58 17.30
CA SER A 55 -8.08 -4.60 17.37
C SER A 55 -7.74 -5.74 16.42
N ARG A 56 -7.34 -6.88 16.97
CA ARG A 56 -6.88 -8.03 16.18
C ARG A 56 -8.01 -8.66 15.35
N GLY A 57 -7.70 -8.93 14.09
CA GLY A 57 -8.44 -9.76 13.16
C GLY A 57 -8.18 -11.25 13.37
N TRP A 58 -8.73 -12.06 12.47
CA TRP A 58 -8.55 -13.52 12.49
C TRP A 58 -7.22 -13.90 11.83
N MET A 59 -6.69 -15.08 12.18
CA MET A 59 -5.58 -15.68 11.42
C MET A 59 -6.05 -16.19 10.06
N ASP A 60 -7.27 -16.72 10.01
CA ASP A 60 -8.00 -17.00 8.78
C ASP A 60 -9.48 -16.77 9.08
N ILE A 61 -10.10 -15.79 8.44
CA ILE A 61 -11.53 -15.49 8.63
C ILE A 61 -12.42 -16.63 8.14
N ALA A 62 -11.95 -17.48 7.21
CA ALA A 62 -12.65 -18.67 6.76
C ALA A 62 -12.56 -19.83 7.78
N ASP A 63 -11.55 -19.83 8.66
CA ASP A 63 -11.40 -20.80 9.76
C ASP A 63 -11.11 -20.11 11.11
N THR A 64 -12.16 -19.58 11.71
CA THR A 64 -12.07 -18.90 13.02
C THR A 64 -11.62 -19.81 14.18
N ALA A 65 -11.56 -21.14 13.99
CA ALA A 65 -11.03 -22.05 15.01
C ALA A 65 -9.52 -21.86 15.25
N LEU A 66 -8.80 -21.29 14.28
CA LEU A 66 -7.39 -20.90 14.41
C LEU A 66 -7.19 -19.72 15.37
N GLY A 67 -8.26 -18.99 15.69
CA GLY A 67 -8.21 -17.83 16.56
C GLY A 67 -7.68 -16.58 15.87
N LYS A 68 -7.36 -15.59 16.70
CA LYS A 68 -6.88 -14.28 16.26
C LYS A 68 -5.37 -14.22 16.26
N VAL A 69 -4.80 -13.39 15.40
CA VAL A 69 -3.36 -13.14 15.38
C VAL A 69 -2.89 -12.49 16.69
N SER A 70 -1.64 -12.74 17.06
CA SER A 70 -1.08 -12.30 18.35
C SER A 70 0.34 -11.74 18.26
N TYR A 71 0.94 -11.68 17.06
CA TYR A 71 2.32 -11.21 16.90
C TYR A 71 2.47 -9.70 17.11
N GLY A 72 3.51 -9.31 17.83
CA GLY A 72 3.84 -7.91 18.11
C GLY A 72 2.91 -7.23 19.12
N THR A 73 3.20 -5.98 19.46
CA THR A 73 2.37 -5.16 20.36
C THR A 73 2.03 -3.84 19.68
N SER A 74 1.00 -3.11 20.15
CA SER A 74 0.66 -1.81 19.56
C SER A 74 1.80 -0.79 19.64
N SER A 75 2.69 -0.92 20.63
CA SER A 75 3.88 -0.06 20.72
C SER A 75 4.85 -0.20 19.54
N TYR A 76 4.82 -1.32 18.83
CA TYR A 76 5.66 -1.54 17.64
C TYR A 76 5.17 -0.76 16.42
N ALA A 77 3.93 -0.25 16.43
CA ALA A 77 3.39 0.61 15.37
C ALA A 77 3.60 2.11 15.66
N THR A 78 4.45 2.46 16.62
CA THR A 78 4.72 3.86 16.99
C THR A 78 6.21 4.17 16.86
N GLY A 79 6.52 5.46 16.74
CA GLY A 79 7.90 5.90 16.49
C GLY A 79 8.37 5.62 15.06
N LYS A 80 9.68 5.76 14.87
CA LYS A 80 10.31 5.61 13.56
C LYS A 80 10.17 4.18 13.06
N ALA A 81 9.76 4.03 11.80
CA ALA A 81 9.69 2.72 11.14
C ALA A 81 11.03 1.97 11.28
N ASP A 82 10.94 0.74 11.78
CA ASP A 82 12.04 -0.18 11.99
C ASP A 82 11.62 -1.59 11.56
N ASN A 83 12.25 -2.64 12.11
CA ASN A 83 11.91 -4.03 11.78
C ASN A 83 10.89 -4.65 12.78
N SER A 84 10.33 -3.85 13.67
CA SER A 84 9.30 -4.27 14.62
C SER A 84 7.93 -4.17 13.95
N VAL A 85 7.14 -5.24 14.03
CA VAL A 85 5.84 -5.30 13.34
C VAL A 85 4.74 -5.78 14.27
N VAL A 86 3.52 -5.35 13.99
CA VAL A 86 2.31 -5.81 14.67
C VAL A 86 1.36 -6.41 13.64
N SER A 87 1.00 -7.68 13.80
CA SER A 87 0.11 -8.36 12.85
C SER A 87 -1.34 -7.95 13.10
N LEU A 88 -2.04 -7.42 12.09
CA LEU A 88 -3.45 -7.06 12.24
C LEU A 88 -4.34 -8.28 12.06
N GLY A 89 -4.03 -9.12 11.06
CA GLY A 89 -4.82 -10.30 10.67
C GLY A 89 -6.10 -9.88 9.96
N ASP A 90 -6.79 -10.82 9.33
CA ASP A 90 -7.94 -10.56 8.45
C ASP A 90 -8.95 -9.56 9.06
N GLY A 91 -9.01 -8.37 8.46
CA GLY A 91 -9.91 -7.27 8.86
C GLY A 91 -9.58 -6.62 10.21
N GLY A 92 -8.40 -6.90 10.76
CA GLY A 92 -7.86 -6.28 11.96
C GLY A 92 -7.56 -4.80 11.73
N THR A 93 -7.51 -4.03 12.81
CA THR A 93 -7.32 -2.58 12.72
C THR A 93 -6.28 -2.05 13.69
N ALA A 94 -5.59 -0.98 13.28
CA ALA A 94 -4.76 -0.15 14.13
C ALA A 94 -5.22 1.31 14.03
N VAL A 95 -5.47 1.96 15.16
CA VAL A 95 -5.75 3.40 15.23
C VAL A 95 -4.54 4.10 15.83
N LEU A 96 -3.91 4.97 15.05
CA LEU A 96 -2.70 5.71 15.39
C LEU A 96 -3.03 7.17 15.63
N THR A 97 -2.35 7.78 16.60
CA THR A 97 -2.43 9.23 16.87
C THR A 97 -1.05 9.85 16.91
N PHE A 98 -1.00 11.17 16.74
CA PHE A 98 0.22 11.95 16.58
C PHE A 98 0.31 13.03 17.65
N ASN A 99 1.52 13.57 17.86
CA ASN A 99 1.68 14.75 18.69
C ASN A 99 1.31 16.00 17.89
N GLY A 100 0.01 16.30 17.81
CA GLY A 100 -0.55 17.38 17.00
C GLY A 100 -1.57 16.88 15.99
N TYR A 101 -1.72 17.62 14.89
CA TYR A 101 -2.56 17.25 13.76
C TYR A 101 -1.73 17.25 12.46
N LEU A 102 -2.15 16.46 11.49
CA LEU A 102 -1.68 16.53 10.11
C LEU A 102 -2.60 17.50 9.35
N TYR A 103 -2.03 18.25 8.41
CA TYR A 103 -2.76 19.16 7.55
C TYR A 103 -2.45 18.85 6.09
N ASN A 104 -3.35 19.20 5.17
CA ASN A 104 -3.18 18.99 3.73
C ASN A 104 -2.17 19.99 3.16
N GLY A 105 -0.95 19.52 2.94
CA GLY A 105 0.13 20.26 2.31
C GLY A 105 0.25 19.95 0.80
N PRO A 106 1.26 20.52 0.12
CA PRO A 106 1.54 20.14 -1.25
C PRO A 106 2.08 18.70 -1.33
N GLY A 107 1.34 17.81 -1.98
CA GLY A 107 1.74 16.41 -2.18
C GLY A 107 1.48 15.54 -0.95
N PRO A 108 2.11 14.36 -0.84
CA PRO A 108 1.83 13.44 0.26
C PRO A 108 2.12 14.01 1.65
N ASP A 109 1.18 13.80 2.57
CA ASP A 109 1.23 14.33 3.94
C ASP A 109 1.71 13.31 4.97
N PHE A 110 1.56 12.02 4.66
CA PHE A 110 2.09 10.94 5.49
C PHE A 110 2.40 9.71 4.65
N ALA A 111 3.06 8.73 5.27
CA ALA A 111 3.26 7.43 4.67
C ALA A 111 3.00 6.30 5.69
N VAL A 112 2.52 5.16 5.20
CA VAL A 112 2.33 3.94 5.98
C VAL A 112 3.39 2.93 5.59
N PHE A 113 4.06 2.35 6.58
CA PHE A 113 5.13 1.38 6.40
C PHE A 113 4.63 -0.01 6.77
N GLU A 114 4.85 -0.96 5.86
CA GLU A 114 4.60 -2.38 6.09
C GLU A 114 5.92 -3.16 6.00
N ASN A 115 5.85 -4.47 6.23
CA ASN A 115 7.01 -5.35 6.31
C ASN A 115 7.05 -6.40 5.20
N SER A 116 6.79 -5.97 3.97
CA SER A 116 6.97 -6.81 2.80
C SER A 116 8.45 -7.18 2.58
N PHE A 117 8.73 -8.43 2.22
CA PHE A 117 10.11 -8.92 2.00
C PHE A 117 10.69 -8.58 0.62
N SER A 118 9.86 -8.25 -0.36
CA SER A 118 10.25 -8.05 -1.76
C SER A 118 9.34 -7.02 -2.46
N ASP A 119 9.67 -6.64 -3.69
CA ASP A 119 8.86 -5.67 -4.45
C ASP A 119 7.50 -6.20 -4.91
N ASP A 120 7.27 -7.49 -4.75
CA ASP A 120 6.16 -8.23 -5.32
C ASP A 120 5.39 -9.08 -4.29
N PHE A 121 5.94 -9.37 -3.11
CA PHE A 121 5.16 -9.94 -2.00
C PHE A 121 4.51 -8.81 -1.21
N LEU A 122 3.30 -8.41 -1.57
CA LEU A 122 2.63 -7.24 -1.01
C LEU A 122 1.39 -7.66 -0.21
N GLU A 123 1.40 -7.41 1.09
CA GLU A 123 0.23 -7.54 1.98
C GLU A 123 -0.35 -6.14 2.19
N LEU A 124 -1.64 -5.97 1.90
CA LEU A 124 -2.24 -4.65 1.70
C LEU A 124 -3.12 -4.26 2.88
N ALA A 125 -3.26 -2.94 3.07
CA ALA A 125 -4.19 -2.41 4.06
C ALA A 125 -4.90 -1.14 3.55
N PHE A 126 -6.18 -1.00 3.91
CA PHE A 126 -6.90 0.25 3.73
C PHE A 126 -6.43 1.28 4.75
N VAL A 127 -6.48 2.55 4.34
CA VAL A 127 -6.14 3.69 5.18
C VAL A 127 -7.35 4.60 5.30
N GLU A 128 -7.67 4.97 6.52
CA GLU A 128 -8.69 5.94 6.89
C GLU A 128 -8.07 7.05 7.75
N VAL A 129 -8.59 8.27 7.65
CA VAL A 129 -8.19 9.41 8.48
C VAL A 129 -9.39 9.99 9.21
N SER A 130 -9.15 10.63 10.35
CA SER A 130 -10.19 11.29 11.11
C SER A 130 -9.72 12.63 11.67
N SER A 131 -10.63 13.60 11.68
CA SER A 131 -10.45 14.92 12.30
C SER A 131 -11.11 15.03 13.68
N ASP A 132 -11.90 14.03 14.10
CA ASP A 132 -12.66 14.04 15.36
C ASP A 132 -12.61 12.71 16.14
N GLN A 133 -11.87 11.71 15.63
CA GLN A 133 -11.79 10.33 16.14
C GLN A 133 -13.12 9.56 16.17
N ILE A 134 -14.16 10.09 15.52
CA ILE A 134 -15.49 9.48 15.41
C ILE A 134 -15.74 9.08 13.96
N ASN A 135 -15.60 10.04 13.05
CA ASN A 135 -15.76 9.86 11.61
C ASN A 135 -14.41 9.53 10.99
N TYR A 136 -14.30 8.35 10.39
CA TYR A 136 -13.12 7.90 9.67
C TYR A 136 -13.45 7.84 8.18
N ILE A 137 -12.74 8.64 7.39
CA ILE A 137 -12.92 8.71 5.94
C ILE A 137 -11.80 7.93 5.28
N ARG A 138 -12.18 6.97 4.42
CA ARG A 138 -11.26 6.07 3.72
C ARG A 138 -10.72 6.73 2.46
N PHE A 139 -9.42 6.57 2.23
CA PHE A 139 -8.82 6.90 0.93
C PHE A 139 -9.46 6.09 -0.19
N PRO A 140 -9.64 6.66 -1.39
CA PRO A 140 -10.22 5.94 -2.53
C PRO A 140 -9.21 4.93 -3.09
N ALA A 141 -9.07 3.81 -2.38
CA ALA A 141 -8.21 2.69 -2.75
C ALA A 141 -8.67 2.06 -4.07
N VAL A 142 -7.72 1.64 -4.90
CA VAL A 142 -7.99 0.89 -6.14
C VAL A 142 -7.03 -0.27 -6.24
N SER A 143 -7.56 -1.45 -6.55
CA SER A 143 -6.77 -2.62 -6.91
C SER A 143 -7.17 -3.12 -8.30
N LEU A 144 -6.19 -3.24 -9.18
CA LEU A 144 -6.35 -3.85 -10.52
C LEU A 144 -5.75 -5.27 -10.56
N THR A 145 -5.53 -5.88 -9.40
CA THR A 145 -5.13 -7.28 -9.28
C THR A 145 -6.22 -8.19 -9.84
N GLN A 146 -5.83 -9.30 -10.49
CA GLN A 146 -6.81 -10.30 -10.91
C GLN A 146 -7.59 -10.84 -9.71
N ASP A 147 -8.89 -11.11 -9.87
CA ASP A 147 -9.80 -11.49 -8.78
C ASP A 147 -10.51 -12.83 -9.03
N THR A 148 -10.11 -13.57 -10.06
CA THR A 148 -10.72 -14.86 -10.42
C THR A 148 -10.04 -16.03 -9.72
N LEU A 149 -8.72 -15.97 -9.56
CA LEU A 149 -7.91 -16.98 -8.90
C LEU A 149 -7.35 -16.42 -7.59
N GLN A 150 -7.43 -17.17 -6.50
CA GLN A 150 -6.83 -16.73 -5.23
C GLN A 150 -5.32 -16.51 -5.39
N THR A 151 -4.82 -15.35 -4.96
CA THR A 151 -3.38 -15.15 -4.71
C THR A 151 -3.04 -15.93 -3.44
N GLY A 152 -2.26 -17.01 -3.57
CA GLY A 152 -1.93 -17.85 -2.41
C GLY A 152 -1.01 -17.15 -1.41
N THR A 153 -0.78 -17.76 -0.25
CA THR A 153 0.01 -17.24 0.89
C THR A 153 1.39 -16.64 0.53
N PHE A 154 2.04 -17.09 -0.54
CA PHE A 154 3.33 -16.56 -1.02
C PHE A 154 3.24 -16.06 -2.46
N GLY A 155 2.03 -15.75 -2.92
CA GLY A 155 1.76 -15.19 -4.23
C GLY A 155 2.31 -13.77 -4.33
N THR A 156 2.47 -13.31 -5.56
CA THR A 156 3.04 -12.00 -5.85
C THR A 156 2.04 -11.09 -6.55
N LEU A 157 2.16 -9.81 -6.29
CA LEU A 157 1.38 -8.73 -6.87
C LEU A 157 2.29 -7.77 -7.66
N ASP A 158 1.68 -7.06 -8.61
CA ASP A 158 2.33 -5.95 -9.31
C ASP A 158 1.93 -4.64 -8.64
N ALA A 159 2.90 -3.95 -8.02
CA ALA A 159 2.67 -2.66 -7.35
C ALA A 159 2.05 -1.59 -8.27
N THR A 160 2.23 -1.69 -9.59
CA THR A 160 1.66 -0.74 -10.56
C THR A 160 0.14 -0.86 -10.71
N ASN A 161 -0.45 -1.94 -10.18
CA ASN A 161 -1.90 -2.16 -10.12
C ASN A 161 -2.52 -1.70 -8.79
N ILE A 162 -1.73 -1.17 -7.87
CA ILE A 162 -2.15 -0.82 -6.50
C ILE A 162 -2.11 0.68 -6.28
N HIS A 163 -3.19 1.25 -5.74
CA HIS A 163 -3.30 2.66 -5.39
C HIS A 163 -4.05 2.88 -4.09
N ASN A 164 -3.58 3.83 -3.28
CA ASN A 164 -4.18 4.20 -2.00
C ASN A 164 -4.42 3.01 -1.04
N LEU A 165 -3.54 2.01 -1.12
CA LEU A 165 -3.44 0.88 -0.19
C LEU A 165 -2.03 0.89 0.39
N ALA A 166 -1.94 0.82 1.72
CA ALA A 166 -0.67 0.59 2.41
C ALA A 166 -0.13 -0.79 2.05
N GLY A 167 1.17 -1.02 2.26
CA GLY A 167 1.80 -2.31 1.94
C GLY A 167 2.19 -2.50 0.49
N LYS A 168 2.02 -1.46 -0.34
CA LYS A 168 2.45 -1.44 -1.74
C LYS A 168 3.96 -1.59 -1.94
N TYR A 169 4.79 -1.28 -0.94
CA TYR A 169 6.25 -1.26 -1.07
C TYR A 169 6.94 -2.16 -0.05
N ARG A 170 8.08 -2.72 -0.48
CA ARG A 170 8.96 -3.54 0.37
C ARG A 170 9.40 -2.81 1.64
N ALA A 171 9.73 -3.58 2.67
CA ALA A 171 10.17 -3.10 3.98
C ALA A 171 11.22 -1.99 3.88
N GLY A 172 11.04 -0.97 4.73
CA GLY A 172 11.86 0.25 4.74
C GLY A 172 11.40 1.36 3.80
N TYR A 173 10.41 1.09 2.95
CA TYR A 173 9.74 2.09 2.13
C TYR A 173 8.26 2.20 2.51
N GLY A 174 7.79 3.42 2.74
CA GLY A 174 6.40 3.71 3.05
C GLY A 174 5.60 4.05 1.79
N THR A 175 4.32 3.69 1.80
CA THR A 175 3.34 4.14 0.81
C THR A 175 2.87 5.55 1.18
N PRO A 176 3.10 6.57 0.34
CA PRO A 176 2.63 7.93 0.60
C PRO A 176 1.11 8.07 0.41
N PHE A 177 0.50 8.94 1.21
CA PHE A 177 -0.91 9.32 1.14
C PHE A 177 -1.04 10.84 1.15
N ASP A 178 -1.85 11.38 0.24
CA ASP A 178 -2.08 12.81 0.03
C ASP A 178 -3.51 13.17 0.47
N LEU A 179 -3.64 13.98 1.53
CA LEU A 179 -4.96 14.34 2.09
C LEU A 179 -5.83 15.13 1.10
N ASP A 180 -5.25 15.68 0.03
CA ASP A 180 -6.00 16.31 -1.06
C ASP A 180 -6.94 15.32 -1.77
N ASP A 181 -6.64 14.02 -1.74
CA ASP A 181 -7.53 12.95 -2.24
C ASP A 181 -8.87 12.89 -1.48
N LEU A 182 -8.94 13.52 -0.31
CA LEU A 182 -10.11 13.51 0.57
C LEU A 182 -10.77 14.88 0.73
N LYS A 183 -10.27 15.94 0.08
CA LYS A 183 -10.72 17.33 0.31
C LYS A 183 -12.21 17.57 0.04
N ASP A 184 -12.80 16.80 -0.88
CA ASP A 184 -14.21 16.91 -1.27
C ASP A 184 -15.11 15.94 -0.48
N SER A 185 -14.56 15.20 0.48
CA SER A 185 -15.31 14.28 1.33
C SER A 185 -16.11 15.01 2.41
N ALA A 186 -17.28 14.48 2.75
CA ALA A 186 -18.07 14.98 3.87
C ALA A 186 -17.48 14.55 5.22
N ASN A 187 -17.77 15.34 6.27
CA ASN A 187 -17.42 15.03 7.66
C ASN A 187 -15.92 14.87 7.95
N ILE A 188 -15.07 15.57 7.20
CA ILE A 188 -13.63 15.62 7.45
C ILE A 188 -13.12 17.05 7.32
N ASN A 189 -12.21 17.42 8.21
CA ASN A 189 -11.34 18.58 8.03
C ASN A 189 -9.94 18.08 7.71
N VAL A 190 -9.58 18.07 6.41
CA VAL A 190 -8.28 17.59 5.93
C VAL A 190 -7.10 18.44 6.43
N ASP A 191 -7.35 19.65 6.91
CA ASP A 191 -6.33 20.51 7.51
C ASP A 191 -6.10 20.25 9.02
N SER A 192 -6.82 19.29 9.60
CA SER A 192 -6.77 18.99 11.03
C SER A 192 -7.02 17.50 11.32
N ILE A 193 -6.29 16.61 10.66
CA ILE A 193 -6.34 15.16 10.90
C ILE A 193 -5.64 14.82 12.22
N VAL A 194 -6.34 14.14 13.12
CA VAL A 194 -5.85 13.81 14.47
C VAL A 194 -5.56 12.33 14.65
N SER A 195 -6.13 11.47 13.80
CA SER A 195 -5.87 10.03 13.84
C SER A 195 -5.92 9.40 12.45
N ILE A 196 -5.18 8.31 12.32
CA ILE A 196 -5.16 7.44 11.14
C ILE A 196 -5.60 6.05 11.59
N ARG A 197 -6.46 5.39 10.82
CA ARG A 197 -6.81 3.99 11.01
C ARG A 197 -6.33 3.17 9.82
N ILE A 198 -5.60 2.12 10.13
CA ILE A 198 -5.17 1.09 9.20
C ILE A 198 -6.10 -0.10 9.37
N ILE A 199 -6.57 -0.68 8.27
CA ILE A 199 -7.42 -1.87 8.24
C ILE A 199 -6.80 -2.88 7.30
N ASP A 200 -6.43 -4.03 7.83
CA ASP A 200 -5.91 -5.17 7.07
C ASP A 200 -6.89 -5.58 5.96
N VAL A 201 -6.38 -5.76 4.74
CA VAL A 201 -7.18 -6.29 3.64
C VAL A 201 -7.42 -7.77 3.88
N ILE A 202 -8.66 -8.21 3.77
CA ILE A 202 -8.96 -9.63 3.64
C ILE A 202 -8.78 -10.01 2.16
N GLY A 203 -7.63 -10.59 1.84
CA GLY A 203 -7.18 -10.94 0.48
C GLY A 203 -7.96 -12.02 -0.25
N SER A 204 -9.07 -12.48 0.32
CA SER A 204 -9.85 -13.58 -0.22
C SER A 204 -10.63 -13.16 -1.48
N VAL A 205 -10.58 -13.98 -2.53
CA VAL A 205 -11.50 -13.84 -3.67
C VAL A 205 -12.91 -14.37 -3.38
N ASN A 206 -13.13 -15.00 -2.23
CA ASN A 206 -14.45 -15.47 -1.84
C ASN A 206 -15.32 -14.28 -1.42
N PRO A 207 -16.44 -13.98 -2.11
CA PRO A 207 -17.27 -12.81 -1.80
C PRO A 207 -17.86 -12.77 -0.39
N ALA A 208 -17.88 -13.91 0.32
CA ALA A 208 -18.29 -13.95 1.73
C ALA A 208 -17.30 -13.24 2.67
N TYR A 209 -16.03 -13.12 2.26
CA TYR A 209 -14.93 -12.60 3.07
C TYR A 209 -14.18 -11.45 2.39
N ALA A 210 -14.31 -11.32 1.07
CA ALA A 210 -13.56 -10.39 0.26
C ALA A 210 -13.65 -8.94 0.74
N SER A 211 -12.50 -8.27 0.71
CA SER A 211 -12.43 -6.82 0.77
C SER A 211 -12.67 -6.20 -0.60
N PHE A 212 -13.33 -5.04 -0.62
CA PHE A 212 -13.65 -4.31 -1.85
C PHE A 212 -13.00 -2.93 -1.88
N ASP A 213 -12.47 -2.56 -3.04
CA ASP A 213 -11.89 -1.24 -3.28
C ASP A 213 -12.99 -0.16 -3.51
N SER A 214 -12.58 1.08 -3.78
CA SER A 214 -13.50 2.20 -4.00
C SER A 214 -14.36 2.09 -5.27
N GLN A 215 -14.03 1.18 -6.18
CA GLN A 215 -14.75 0.91 -7.43
C GLN A 215 -15.57 -0.38 -7.36
N GLY A 216 -15.51 -1.10 -6.23
CA GLY A 216 -16.21 -2.36 -6.02
C GLY A 216 -15.47 -3.57 -6.57
N HIS A 217 -14.18 -3.46 -6.90
CA HIS A 217 -13.34 -4.61 -7.23
C HIS A 217 -12.89 -5.33 -5.97
N ILE A 218 -12.73 -6.64 -6.04
CA ILE A 218 -12.11 -7.42 -4.97
C ILE A 218 -10.63 -7.05 -4.88
N VAL A 219 -10.13 -6.83 -3.66
CA VAL A 219 -8.70 -6.70 -3.40
C VAL A 219 -8.16 -8.10 -3.10
N ASN A 220 -7.43 -8.69 -4.05
CA ASN A 220 -6.89 -10.05 -3.97
C ASN A 220 -5.38 -10.03 -3.77
N ASP A 221 -4.95 -9.94 -2.51
CA ASP A 221 -3.56 -10.07 -2.09
C ASP A 221 -3.29 -11.47 -1.47
N PRO A 222 -2.06 -11.78 -1.05
CA PRO A 222 -1.72 -13.10 -0.52
C PRO A 222 -2.66 -13.51 0.62
N TYR A 223 -3.35 -14.64 0.46
CA TYR A 223 -4.30 -15.16 1.46
C TYR A 223 -4.40 -16.70 1.39
N PRO A 224 -4.58 -17.39 2.54
CA PRO A 224 -4.50 -16.86 3.91
C PRO A 224 -3.05 -16.58 4.33
N THR A 225 -2.83 -15.64 5.26
CA THR A 225 -1.51 -15.18 5.74
C THR A 225 -1.39 -15.17 7.26
#